data_AF-A0A4U3B1I0-F1
#
_entry.id   AF-A0A4U3B1I0-F1
#
_cell.length_a   1.000
_cell.length_b   1.000
_cell.length_c   1.000
_cell.angle_alpha   90.00
_cell.angle_beta   90.00
_cell.angle_gamma   90.00
#
_symmetry.space_group_name_H-M   'P 1'
#
loop_
_entity.id
_entity.type
_entity.pdbx_description
1 polymer ?
#
loop_
_entity_poly.entity_id
_entity_poly.type
_entity_poly.pdbx_seq_one_letter_code
_entity_poly.pdbx_strand_id
1 'polypeptide(L)'
;MQRFIKWLAVITSLDLLIVLLGGALVTKTGSGQGCGKSWPLCNGEFVPSNLSMETIIELSHRLTSGSAGILVTLLCILSWKYYKHVRETKTLAILSFVFLVAQALMGAAAVVWGQMPAVLAIHFGISLISFASVILLTCLIFEIDQKFDARSLIMDKKMKFHIYGVTIYSYIVVYTGALVRHERASLACPDFPLCSKNRP
;
A
#
# COMPACT_ATOMS: atom_id res chain seq x y z
N MET A 1 -26.82 -2.53 8.70
CA MET A 1 -25.65 -3.40 8.44
C MET A 1 -24.94 -3.05 7.14
N GLN A 2 -25.62 -3.02 5.98
CA GLN A 2 -24.96 -2.69 4.70
C GLN A 2 -24.31 -1.30 4.66
N ARG A 3 -24.99 -0.26 5.18
CA ARG A 3 -24.40 1.09 5.30
C ARG A 3 -23.10 1.10 6.13
N PHE A 4 -23.05 0.30 7.20
CA PHE A 4 -21.86 0.21 8.06
C PHE A 4 -20.68 -0.40 7.32
N ILE A 5 -20.88 -1.50 6.57
CA ILE A 5 -19.80 -2.14 5.80
C ILE A 5 -19.31 -1.21 4.68
N LYS A 6 -20.21 -0.48 4.02
CA LYS A 6 -19.82 0.53 3.01
C LYS A 6 -18.94 1.63 3.59
N TRP A 7 -19.32 2.19 4.74
CA TRP A 7 -18.50 3.18 5.43
C TRP A 7 -17.16 2.61 5.89
N LEU A 8 -17.16 1.40 6.46
CA LEU A 8 -15.94 0.70 6.84
C LEU A 8 -15.01 0.53 5.63
N ALA A 9 -15.54 0.10 4.48
CA ALA A 9 -14.78 -0.09 3.26
C ALA A 9 -14.14 1.22 2.77
N VAL A 10 -14.90 2.32 2.75
CA VAL A 10 -14.38 3.65 2.39
C VAL A 10 -13.30 4.12 3.36
N ILE A 11 -13.53 4.00 4.68
CA ILE A 11 -12.55 4.38 5.71
C ILE A 11 -11.27 3.55 5.57
N THR A 12 -11.39 2.24 5.36
CA THR A 12 -10.25 1.34 5.17
C THR A 12 -9.45 1.70 3.92
N SER A 13 -10.14 2.03 2.83
CA SER A 13 -9.52 2.50 1.59
C SER A 13 -8.75 3.81 1.79
N LEU A 14 -9.34 4.78 2.50
CA LEU A 14 -8.69 6.06 2.81
C LEU A 14 -7.49 5.87 3.74
N ASP A 15 -7.60 5.01 4.75
CA ASP A 15 -6.51 4.70 5.68
C ASP A 15 -5.30 4.07 4.95
N LEU A 16 -5.54 3.09 4.07
CA LEU A 16 -4.47 2.51 3.25
C LEU A 16 -3.84 3.50 2.27
N LEU A 17 -4.61 4.46 1.75
CA LEU A 17 -4.05 5.56 0.96
C LEU A 17 -3.12 6.44 1.82
N ILE A 18 -3.53 6.75 3.05
CA ILE A 18 -2.71 7.50 4.00
C ILE A 18 -1.44 6.71 4.35
N VAL A 19 -1.53 5.39 4.55
CA VAL A 19 -0.36 4.53 4.77
C VAL A 19 0.60 4.58 3.58
N LEU A 20 0.09 4.47 2.35
CA LEU A 20 0.91 4.51 1.13
C LEU A 20 1.65 5.87 0.97
N LEU A 21 0.93 6.98 1.17
CA LEU A 21 1.51 8.32 1.10
C LEU A 21 2.44 8.61 2.30
N GLY A 22 2.09 8.10 3.49
CA GLY A 22 2.88 8.20 4.70
C GLY A 22 4.23 7.49 4.58
N GLY A 23 4.29 6.32 3.95
CA GLY A 23 5.54 5.62 3.66
C GLY A 23 6.46 6.42 2.73
N ALA A 24 5.87 7.08 1.72
CA ALA A 24 6.60 7.99 0.85
C ALA A 24 7.12 9.23 1.62
N LEU A 25 6.33 9.77 2.55
CA LEU A 25 6.73 10.88 3.42
C LEU A 25 7.92 10.48 4.31
N VAL A 26 7.81 9.36 5.04
CA VAL A 26 8.88 8.81 5.91
C VAL A 26 10.18 8.63 5.13
N THR A 27 10.09 8.09 3.91
CA THR A 27 11.25 7.93 3.01
C THR A 27 11.78 9.27 2.50
N LYS A 28 10.91 10.25 2.27
CA LYS A 28 11.28 11.58 1.78
C LYS A 28 12.01 12.42 2.81
N THR A 29 11.58 12.34 4.05
CA THR A 29 12.15 13.10 5.18
C THR A 29 13.33 12.38 5.84
N GLY A 30 13.67 11.17 5.41
CA GLY A 30 14.74 10.37 6.03
C GLY A 30 14.35 9.78 7.39
N SER A 31 13.07 9.88 7.78
CA SER A 31 12.58 9.52 9.11
C SER A 31 12.37 8.02 9.32
N GLY A 32 12.77 7.15 8.39
CA GLY A 32 12.56 5.69 8.49
C GLY A 32 13.37 4.98 9.58
N GLN A 33 14.15 5.73 10.37
CA GLN A 33 14.88 5.27 11.55
C GLN A 33 14.70 6.22 12.76
N GLY A 34 13.71 7.11 12.73
CA GLY A 34 13.41 8.06 13.83
C GLY A 34 12.97 7.39 15.14
N CYS A 35 12.57 6.12 15.10
CA CYS A 35 12.27 5.25 16.24
C CYS A 35 13.38 4.24 16.58
N GLY A 36 14.55 4.37 15.94
CA GLY A 36 15.67 3.43 16.06
C GLY A 36 15.35 2.08 15.41
N LYS A 37 16.06 1.02 15.86
CA LYS A 37 15.88 -0.36 15.37
C LYS A 37 14.80 -1.14 16.12
N SER A 38 13.96 -0.44 16.87
CA SER A 38 12.93 -1.05 17.70
C SER A 38 11.61 -1.13 16.94
N TRP A 39 10.96 -2.28 17.03
CA TRP A 39 9.60 -2.51 16.55
C TRP A 39 8.98 -3.62 17.42
N PRO A 40 7.75 -3.48 17.94
CA PRO A 40 6.77 -2.42 17.67
C PRO A 40 7.00 -1.11 18.43
N LEU A 41 7.83 -1.14 19.49
CA LEU A 41 8.17 0.04 20.30
C LEU A 41 9.03 1.04 19.53
N CYS A 42 8.97 2.31 19.91
CA CYS A 42 9.77 3.41 19.39
C CYS A 42 10.72 3.88 20.49
N ASN A 43 12.03 3.64 20.33
CA ASN A 43 13.04 3.93 21.37
C ASN A 43 12.74 3.30 22.76
N GLY A 44 12.06 2.15 22.79
CA GLY A 44 11.72 1.43 24.03
C GLY A 44 10.36 1.80 24.65
N GLU A 45 9.67 2.81 24.11
CA GLU A 45 8.36 3.28 24.56
C GLU A 45 7.33 3.17 23.42
N PHE A 46 6.03 3.14 23.72
CA PHE A 46 5.00 3.21 22.67
C PHE A 46 4.84 4.63 22.12
N VAL A 47 4.97 5.63 23.00
CA VAL A 47 5.01 7.05 22.66
C VAL A 47 6.19 7.62 23.43
N PRO A 48 7.33 7.88 22.76
CA PRO A 48 8.51 8.39 23.43
C PRO A 48 8.28 9.81 23.91
N SER A 49 8.85 10.12 25.08
CA SER A 49 8.79 11.47 25.66
C SER A 49 9.61 12.52 24.88
N ASN A 50 10.62 12.09 24.09
CA ASN A 50 11.40 12.95 23.21
C ASN A 50 10.91 12.93 21.75
N LEU A 51 9.91 13.75 21.43
CA LEU A 51 9.33 13.79 20.09
C LEU A 51 10.13 14.70 19.14
N SER A 52 11.14 14.13 18.49
CA SER A 52 11.75 14.76 17.31
C SER A 52 10.80 14.72 16.11
N MET A 53 10.99 15.59 15.11
CA MET A 53 10.15 15.58 13.90
C MET A 53 10.21 14.22 13.18
N GLU A 54 11.39 13.58 13.13
CA GLU A 54 11.55 12.26 12.52
C GLU A 54 10.78 11.18 13.28
N THR A 55 10.85 11.20 14.61
CA THR A 55 10.09 10.30 15.49
C THR A 55 8.59 10.47 15.31
N ILE A 56 8.10 11.71 15.20
CA ILE A 56 6.67 11.99 14.97
C ILE A 56 6.21 11.41 13.63
N ILE A 57 6.99 11.61 12.56
CA ILE A 57 6.65 11.12 11.22
C ILE A 57 6.62 9.60 11.20
N GLU A 58 7.64 8.93 11.75
CA GLU A 58 7.70 7.46 11.77
C GLU A 58 6.61 6.86 12.65
N LEU A 59 6.41 7.40 13.86
CA LEU A 59 5.39 6.93 14.78
C LEU A 59 3.98 7.11 14.20
N SER A 60 3.70 8.24 13.55
CA SER A 60 2.41 8.47 12.87
C SER A 60 2.16 7.45 11.76
N HIS A 61 3.19 7.09 10.99
CA HIS A 61 3.09 6.05 9.98
C HIS A 61 2.87 4.65 10.59
N ARG A 62 3.53 4.33 11.71
CA ARG A 62 3.31 3.08 12.45
C ARG A 62 1.89 2.98 13.01
N LEU A 63 1.37 4.07 13.57
CA LEU A 63 0.00 4.13 14.12
C LEU A 63 -1.05 3.93 13.04
N THR A 64 -0.92 4.63 11.91
CA THR A 64 -1.83 4.47 10.75
C THR A 64 -1.71 3.08 10.10
N SER A 65 -0.51 2.49 10.07
CA SER A 65 -0.34 1.10 9.62
C SER A 65 -1.00 0.10 10.57
N GLY A 66 -0.97 0.37 11.88
CA GLY A 66 -1.66 -0.42 12.91
C GLY A 66 -3.18 -0.34 12.77
N SER A 67 -3.75 0.85 12.54
CA SER A 67 -5.18 1.00 12.27
C SER A 67 -5.59 0.27 10.99
N ALA A 68 -4.78 0.34 9.94
CA ALA A 68 -5.04 -0.39 8.70
C ALA A 68 -5.10 -1.91 8.94
N GLY A 69 -4.22 -2.42 9.81
CA GLY A 69 -4.24 -3.80 10.32
C GLY A 69 -5.63 -4.23 10.81
N ILE A 70 -6.21 -3.43 11.69
CA ILE A 70 -7.52 -3.70 12.31
C ILE A 70 -8.65 -3.54 11.27
N LEU A 71 -8.64 -2.42 10.54
CA LEU A 71 -9.71 -2.07 9.60
C LEU A 71 -9.82 -3.07 8.45
N VAL A 72 -8.69 -3.45 7.83
CA VAL A 72 -8.67 -4.44 6.74
C VAL A 72 -9.10 -5.81 7.25
N THR A 73 -8.62 -6.24 8.42
CA THR A 73 -9.00 -7.54 9.01
C THR A 73 -10.51 -7.58 9.26
N LEU A 74 -11.06 -6.53 9.87
CA LEU A 74 -12.49 -6.40 10.11
C LEU A 74 -13.28 -6.40 8.80
N LEU A 75 -12.85 -5.62 7.80
CA LEU A 75 -13.48 -5.56 6.48
C LEU A 75 -13.47 -6.93 5.80
N CYS A 76 -12.37 -7.68 5.86
CA CYS A 76 -12.26 -9.02 5.28
C CYS A 76 -13.23 -10.00 5.95
N ILE A 77 -13.29 -10.01 7.28
CA ILE A 77 -14.18 -10.89 8.05
C ILE A 77 -15.65 -10.59 7.72
N LEU A 78 -16.05 -9.31 7.76
CA LEU A 78 -17.42 -8.90 7.47
C LEU A 78 -17.79 -9.15 6.00
N SER A 79 -16.88 -8.86 5.07
CA SER A 79 -17.12 -9.10 3.65
C SER A 79 -17.32 -10.58 3.36
N TRP A 80 -16.50 -11.45 3.96
CA TRP A 80 -16.65 -12.90 3.82
C TRP A 80 -17.96 -13.37 4.46
N LYS A 81 -18.35 -12.85 5.62
CA LYS A 81 -19.60 -13.24 6.30
C LYS A 81 -20.85 -12.87 5.50
N TYR A 82 -20.92 -11.64 5.00
CA TYR A 82 -22.14 -11.09 4.39
C TYR A 82 -22.21 -11.27 2.87
N TYR A 83 -21.07 -11.26 2.19
CA TYR A 83 -21.00 -11.32 0.71
C TYR A 83 -20.39 -12.63 0.20
N LYS A 84 -20.53 -13.74 0.97
CA LYS A 84 -20.01 -15.08 0.62
C LYS A 84 -20.49 -15.65 -0.72
N HIS A 85 -21.61 -15.15 -1.23
CA HIS A 85 -22.24 -15.60 -2.46
C HIS A 85 -21.53 -15.07 -3.72
N VAL A 86 -20.73 -14.01 -3.58
CA VAL A 86 -19.90 -13.45 -4.66
C VAL A 86 -18.49 -14.03 -4.54
N ARG A 87 -17.99 -14.66 -5.61
CA ARG A 87 -16.71 -15.38 -5.60
C ARG A 87 -15.53 -14.42 -5.49
N GLU A 88 -15.64 -13.29 -6.17
CA GLU A 88 -14.63 -12.24 -6.26
C GLU A 88 -14.34 -11.63 -4.89
N THR A 89 -15.36 -11.48 -4.04
CA THR A 89 -15.23 -11.00 -2.65
C THR A 89 -14.19 -11.81 -1.86
N LYS A 90 -14.23 -13.15 -1.97
CA LYS A 90 -13.29 -14.02 -1.24
C LYS A 90 -11.86 -13.81 -1.72
N THR A 91 -11.68 -13.71 -3.04
CA THR A 91 -10.35 -13.52 -3.65
C THR A 91 -9.77 -12.17 -3.23
N LEU A 92 -10.55 -11.10 -3.32
CA LEU A 92 -10.12 -9.75 -2.95
C LEU A 92 -9.87 -9.60 -1.44
N ALA A 93 -10.68 -10.23 -0.59
CA ALA A 93 -10.45 -10.25 0.86
C ALA A 93 -9.15 -10.98 1.22
N ILE A 94 -8.90 -12.15 0.62
CA ILE A 94 -7.64 -12.90 0.84
C ILE A 94 -6.44 -12.10 0.35
N LEU A 95 -6.50 -11.53 -0.87
CA LEU A 95 -5.42 -10.68 -1.40
C LEU A 95 -5.16 -9.49 -0.47
N SER A 96 -6.21 -8.78 -0.03
CA SER A 96 -6.09 -7.64 0.88
C SER A 96 -5.37 -8.01 2.18
N PHE A 97 -5.77 -9.12 2.81
CA PHE A 97 -5.16 -9.57 4.07
C PHE A 97 -3.72 -10.07 3.89
N VAL A 98 -3.46 -10.88 2.86
CA VAL A 98 -2.12 -11.43 2.61
C VAL A 98 -1.11 -10.33 2.28
N PHE A 99 -1.46 -9.39 1.39
CA PHE A 99 -0.57 -8.28 1.04
C PHE A 99 -0.39 -7.29 2.19
N LEU A 100 -1.39 -7.10 3.05
CA LEU A 100 -1.27 -6.34 4.29
C LEU A 100 -0.25 -6.95 5.25
N VAL A 101 -0.33 -8.27 5.49
CA VAL A 101 0.63 -8.97 6.36
C VAL A 101 2.04 -8.91 5.75
N ALA A 102 2.15 -9.16 4.44
CA ALA A 102 3.43 -9.08 3.73
C ALA A 102 4.09 -7.70 3.87
N GLN A 103 3.34 -6.60 3.64
CA GLN A 103 3.90 -5.26 3.80
C GLN A 103 4.28 -4.96 5.25
N ALA A 104 3.47 -5.39 6.24
CA ALA A 104 3.77 -5.14 7.66
C ALA A 104 5.05 -5.84 8.10
N LEU A 105 5.23 -7.11 7.70
CA LEU A 105 6.45 -7.88 7.97
C LEU A 105 7.68 -7.25 7.30
N MET A 106 7.55 -6.82 6.04
CA MET A 106 8.65 -6.17 5.33
C MET A 106 9.01 -4.80 5.93
N GLY A 107 8.02 -4.03 6.38
CA GLY A 107 8.25 -2.76 7.07
C GLY A 107 8.98 -2.96 8.40
N ALA A 108 8.54 -3.93 9.21
CA ALA A 108 9.23 -4.29 10.45
C ALA A 108 10.66 -4.79 10.19
N ALA A 109 10.84 -5.65 9.18
CA ALA A 109 12.15 -6.14 8.76
C ALA A 109 13.09 -4.99 8.33
N ALA A 110 12.60 -4.01 7.58
CA ALA A 110 13.39 -2.86 7.13
C ALA A 110 13.90 -2.00 8.30
N VAL A 111 13.14 -1.92 9.40
CA VAL A 111 13.54 -1.22 10.63
C VAL A 111 14.60 -2.03 11.39
N VAL A 112 14.38 -3.33 11.59
CA VAL A 112 15.23 -4.16 12.46
C VAL A 112 16.53 -4.60 11.77
N TRP A 113 16.44 -5.06 10.53
CA TRP A 113 17.57 -5.63 9.77
C TRP A 113 18.24 -4.64 8.82
N GLY A 114 17.68 -3.44 8.71
CA GLY A 114 18.21 -2.37 7.86
C GLY A 114 17.53 -2.27 6.50
N GLN A 115 17.79 -1.15 5.85
CA GLN A 115 17.07 -0.71 4.67
C GLN A 115 17.87 -1.06 3.40
N MET A 116 17.46 -2.11 2.70
CA MET A 116 17.96 -2.41 1.36
C MET A 116 17.09 -1.72 0.30
N PRO A 117 17.65 -0.90 -0.61
CA PRO A 117 16.86 -0.14 -1.58
C PRO A 117 15.91 -0.99 -2.42
N ALA A 118 16.40 -2.13 -2.92
CA ALA A 118 15.58 -3.05 -3.71
C ALA A 118 14.40 -3.62 -2.91
N VAL A 119 14.58 -3.92 -1.62
CA VAL A 119 13.52 -4.46 -0.76
C VAL A 119 12.48 -3.39 -0.45
N LEU A 120 12.91 -2.15 -0.19
CA LEU A 120 11.99 -1.03 0.01
C LEU A 120 11.20 -0.69 -1.28
N ALA A 121 11.82 -0.82 -2.45
CA ALA A 121 11.12 -0.67 -3.72
C ALA A 121 10.04 -1.77 -3.93
N ILE A 122 10.34 -3.03 -3.56
CA ILE A 122 9.35 -4.11 -3.56
C ILE A 122 8.23 -3.83 -2.54
N HIS A 123 8.58 -3.35 -1.35
CA HIS A 123 7.61 -3.01 -0.30
C HIS A 123 6.56 -2.03 -0.82
N PHE A 124 6.96 -0.97 -1.52
CA PHE A 124 6.03 -0.01 -2.13
C PHE A 124 5.06 -0.67 -3.12
N GLY A 125 5.56 -1.58 -3.97
CA GLY A 125 4.72 -2.35 -4.89
C GLY A 125 3.72 -3.27 -4.18
N ILE A 126 4.12 -3.92 -3.08
CA ILE A 126 3.25 -4.78 -2.27
C ILE A 126 2.16 -3.94 -1.58
N SER A 127 2.52 -2.77 -1.04
CA SER A 127 1.55 -1.81 -0.47
C SER A 127 0.53 -1.36 -1.50
N LEU A 128 0.95 -1.12 -2.75
CA LEU A 128 0.04 -0.75 -3.84
C LEU A 128 -0.95 -1.87 -4.18
N ILE A 129 -0.50 -3.13 -4.20
CA ILE A 129 -1.41 -4.28 -4.43
C ILE A 129 -2.40 -4.42 -3.27
N SER A 130 -1.95 -4.24 -2.03
CA SER A 130 -2.83 -4.24 -0.85
C SER A 130 -3.92 -3.17 -0.98
N PHE A 131 -3.54 -1.94 -1.31
CA PHE A 131 -4.46 -0.84 -1.52
C PHE A 131 -5.45 -1.10 -2.67
N ALA A 132 -4.94 -1.54 -3.83
CA ALA A 132 -5.78 -1.85 -4.99
C ALA A 132 -6.78 -2.97 -4.69
N SER A 133 -6.38 -4.01 -3.95
CA SER A 133 -7.26 -5.11 -3.54
C SER A 133 -8.42 -4.61 -2.67
N VAL A 134 -8.15 -3.72 -1.71
CA VAL A 134 -9.18 -3.13 -0.86
C VAL A 134 -10.07 -2.17 -1.64
N ILE A 135 -9.53 -1.34 -2.53
CA ILE A 135 -10.33 -0.45 -3.39
C ILE A 135 -11.29 -1.27 -4.27
N LEU A 136 -10.81 -2.33 -4.92
CA LEU A 136 -11.64 -3.21 -5.72
C LEU A 136 -12.71 -3.90 -4.88
N LEU A 137 -12.37 -4.33 -3.65
CA LEU A 137 -13.34 -4.88 -2.71
C LEU A 137 -14.40 -3.84 -2.32
N THR A 138 -14.00 -2.59 -2.08
CA THR A 138 -14.91 -1.47 -1.79
C THR A 138 -15.85 -1.25 -2.98
N CYS A 139 -15.33 -1.14 -4.20
CA CYS A 139 -16.16 -1.02 -5.41
C CYS A 139 -17.17 -2.16 -5.51
N LEU A 140 -16.72 -3.41 -5.31
CA LEU A 140 -17.58 -4.58 -5.34
C LEU A 140 -18.69 -4.52 -4.28
N ILE A 141 -18.39 -4.11 -3.05
CA ILE A 141 -19.38 -3.94 -1.97
C ILE A 141 -20.46 -2.91 -2.33
N PHE A 142 -20.10 -1.84 -3.04
CA PHE A 142 -21.06 -0.85 -3.52
C PHE A 142 -21.91 -1.38 -4.68
N GLU A 143 -21.30 -2.18 -5.55
CA GLU A 143 -21.95 -2.74 -6.74
C GLU A 143 -22.91 -3.89 -6.41
N ILE A 144 -22.68 -4.66 -5.34
CA ILE A 144 -23.55 -5.80 -4.96
C ILE A 144 -25.00 -5.37 -4.71
N ASP A 145 -25.22 -4.14 -4.23
CA ASP A 145 -26.59 -3.62 -4.04
C ASP A 145 -27.22 -3.13 -5.35
N GLN A 146 -26.42 -2.95 -6.40
CA GLN A 146 -26.90 -2.67 -7.74
C GLN A 146 -27.06 -3.99 -8.50
N LYS A 147 -28.06 -4.09 -9.39
CA LYS A 147 -28.26 -5.27 -10.24
C LYS A 147 -27.25 -5.28 -11.40
N PHE A 148 -25.95 -5.17 -11.10
CA PHE A 148 -24.92 -5.14 -12.13
C PHE A 148 -24.63 -6.55 -12.62
N ASP A 149 -25.00 -6.82 -13.87
CA ASP A 149 -24.70 -8.10 -14.51
C ASP A 149 -23.36 -8.00 -15.25
N ALA A 150 -22.26 -8.26 -14.52
CA ALA A 150 -20.91 -8.29 -15.08
C ALA A 150 -20.75 -9.32 -16.23
N ARG A 151 -21.69 -10.25 -16.40
CA ARG A 151 -21.70 -11.22 -17.52
C ARG A 151 -22.06 -10.58 -18.86
N SER A 152 -22.56 -9.35 -18.86
CA SER A 152 -22.87 -8.61 -20.10
C SER A 152 -21.64 -8.02 -20.79
N LEU A 153 -20.50 -7.90 -20.09
CA LEU A 153 -19.26 -7.34 -20.64
C LEU A 153 -18.48 -8.39 -21.43
N ILE A 154 -18.61 -8.36 -22.76
CA ILE A 154 -17.81 -9.16 -23.67
C ILE A 154 -16.52 -8.39 -23.99
N MET A 155 -15.40 -8.83 -23.41
CA MET A 155 -14.09 -8.25 -23.68
C MET A 155 -13.36 -9.03 -24.77
N ASP A 156 -12.94 -8.34 -25.82
CA ASP A 156 -12.14 -8.93 -26.89
C ASP A 156 -10.72 -9.30 -26.41
N LYS A 157 -10.06 -10.20 -27.15
CA LYS A 157 -8.73 -10.70 -26.79
C LYS A 157 -7.66 -9.60 -26.78
N LYS A 158 -7.76 -8.58 -27.65
CA LYS A 158 -6.79 -7.48 -27.71
C LYS A 158 -6.94 -6.57 -26.50
N MET A 159 -8.16 -6.24 -26.10
CA MET A 159 -8.41 -5.48 -24.88
C MET A 159 -7.88 -6.19 -23.63
N LYS A 160 -8.10 -7.50 -23.51
CA LYS A 160 -7.52 -8.29 -22.39
C LYS A 160 -5.99 -8.23 -22.39
N PHE A 161 -5.36 -8.38 -23.56
CA PHE A 161 -3.92 -8.25 -23.70
C PHE A 161 -3.42 -6.88 -23.24
N HIS A 162 -4.08 -5.80 -23.66
CA HIS A 162 -3.71 -4.44 -23.25
C HIS A 162 -3.90 -4.22 -21.75
N ILE A 163 -4.98 -4.71 -21.15
CA ILE A 163 -5.22 -4.57 -19.71
C ILE A 163 -4.12 -5.27 -18.91
N TYR A 164 -3.85 -6.54 -19.18
CA TYR A 164 -2.78 -7.26 -18.47
C TYR A 164 -1.40 -6.66 -18.75
N GLY A 165 -1.12 -6.29 -20.00
CA GLY A 165 0.13 -5.67 -20.40
C GLY A 165 0.39 -4.34 -19.69
N VAL A 166 -0.61 -3.44 -19.66
CA VAL A 166 -0.50 -2.15 -18.98
C VAL A 166 -0.42 -2.32 -17.47
N THR A 167 -1.16 -3.26 -16.87
CA THR A 167 -1.06 -3.54 -15.43
C THR A 167 0.35 -4.01 -15.04
N ILE A 168 0.91 -4.98 -15.78
CA ILE A 168 2.26 -5.48 -15.53
C ILE A 168 3.30 -4.37 -15.76
N TYR A 169 3.19 -3.64 -16.88
CA TYR A 169 4.11 -2.55 -17.19
C TYR A 169 4.07 -1.44 -16.14
N SER A 170 2.88 -1.05 -15.69
CA SER A 170 2.72 -0.05 -14.62
C SER A 170 3.39 -0.50 -13.33
N TYR A 171 3.32 -1.80 -12.99
CA TYR A 171 4.00 -2.35 -11.83
C TYR A 171 5.53 -2.29 -11.96
N ILE A 172 6.06 -2.58 -13.15
CA ILE A 172 7.49 -2.42 -13.46
C ILE A 172 7.92 -0.96 -13.30
N VAL A 173 7.13 -0.03 -13.87
CA VAL A 173 7.40 1.41 -13.75
C VAL A 173 7.39 1.85 -12.28
N VAL A 174 6.40 1.42 -11.50
CA VAL A 174 6.32 1.69 -10.06
C VAL A 174 7.57 1.19 -9.33
N TYR A 175 8.00 -0.04 -9.60
CA TYR A 175 9.22 -0.60 -9.01
C TYR A 175 10.47 0.21 -9.38
N THR A 176 10.66 0.50 -10.68
CA THR A 176 11.83 1.29 -11.13
C THR A 176 11.84 2.70 -10.56
N GLY A 177 10.68 3.35 -10.44
CA GLY A 177 10.56 4.67 -9.82
C GLY A 177 10.87 4.65 -8.32
N ALA A 178 10.38 3.63 -7.60
CA ALA A 178 10.72 3.43 -6.19
C ALA A 178 12.22 3.13 -6.01
N LEU A 179 12.82 2.35 -6.90
CA LEU A 179 14.26 2.06 -6.87
C LEU A 179 15.10 3.33 -7.08
N VAL A 180 14.76 4.18 -8.05
CA VAL A 180 15.40 5.49 -8.25
C VAL A 180 15.39 6.34 -6.97
N ARG A 181 14.29 6.29 -6.21
CA ARG A 181 14.19 6.98 -4.93
C ARG A 181 15.13 6.40 -3.88
N HIS A 182 15.11 5.07 -3.70
CA HIS A 182 15.88 4.43 -2.63
C HIS A 182 17.40 4.35 -2.93
N GLU A 183 17.79 4.34 -4.20
CA GLU A 183 19.19 4.47 -4.64
C GLU A 183 19.69 5.92 -4.63
N ARG A 184 18.88 6.88 -4.15
CA ARG A 184 19.20 8.32 -4.12
C ARG A 184 19.54 8.90 -5.51
N ALA A 185 19.02 8.30 -6.58
CA ALA A 185 19.30 8.69 -7.97
C ALA A 185 18.30 9.72 -8.52
N SER A 186 17.42 10.29 -7.68
CA SER A 186 16.34 11.19 -8.12
C SER A 186 16.81 12.46 -8.84
N LEU A 187 18.01 12.96 -8.51
CA LEU A 187 18.62 14.15 -9.11
C LEU A 187 19.90 13.82 -9.89
N ALA A 188 20.13 12.55 -10.23
CA ALA A 188 21.33 12.13 -10.96
C ALA A 188 21.39 12.70 -12.38
N CYS A 189 20.24 13.05 -12.96
CA CYS A 189 20.11 13.69 -14.26
C CYS A 189 19.26 14.96 -14.12
N PRO A 190 19.88 16.16 -14.17
CA PRO A 190 19.15 17.42 -13.98
C PRO A 190 18.34 17.85 -15.22
N ASP A 191 18.65 17.29 -16.39
CA ASP A 191 18.00 17.61 -17.66
C ASP A 191 16.96 16.54 -18.08
N PHE A 192 16.04 16.92 -18.97
CA PHE A 192 15.02 16.04 -19.56
C PHE A 192 14.86 16.31 -21.07
N PRO A 193 14.66 15.29 -21.93
CA PRO A 193 14.51 13.86 -21.63
C PRO A 193 15.84 13.11 -21.50
N LEU A 194 16.96 13.75 -21.84
CA LEU A 194 18.30 13.19 -21.75
C LEU A 194 19.03 13.73 -20.51
N CYS A 195 19.93 12.93 -19.96
CA CYS A 195 20.79 13.35 -18.87
C CYS A 195 21.80 14.43 -19.31
N SER A 196 22.19 15.31 -18.39
CA SER A 196 23.20 16.33 -18.69
C SER A 196 24.56 15.72 -18.99
N LYS A 197 25.27 16.29 -19.96
CA LYS A 197 26.65 15.89 -20.28
C LYS A 197 27.66 16.37 -19.24
N ASN A 198 27.36 17.48 -18.56
CA ASN A 198 28.20 18.03 -17.50
C ASN A 198 27.70 17.47 -16.17
N ARG A 199 28.18 16.29 -15.80
CA ARG A 199 28.01 15.78 -14.43
C ARG A 199 28.89 16.63 -13.51
N PRO A 200 28.35 17.22 -12.42
CA PRO A 200 29.18 17.85 -11.39
C PRO A 200 30.07 16.82 -10.68
#